data_AF-A0A5Q2FEX3-F1
#
_entry.id   AF-A0A5Q2FEX3-F1
#
_cell.length_a   1.000
_cell.length_b   1.000
_cell.length_c   1.000
_cell.angle_alpha   90.00
_cell.angle_beta   90.00
_cell.angle_gamma   90.00
#
_symmetry.space_group_name_H-M   'P 1'
#
loop_
_entity.id
_entity.type
_entity.pdbx_description
1 polymer ?
#
loop_
_entity_poly.entity_id
_entity_poly.type
_entity_poly.pdbx_seq_one_letter_code
_entity_poly.pdbx_strand_id
1 'polypeptide(L)'
;MALLVAIALVYVVMVATFRSLIQPLILLVSVPFAGVGAIAALVLTKTPLGVPSMIGALMLVGIVVTNAIVLIDLINQYRDRGRSIDDAVQEGARHRLRPIVMTALATVLALAPMGLGLSGGGVFISKPLAIVVIGGLVSSTLLTLILVPVLYTLVEGVGERRDVRREQRLAKHLEPAVVSRRRSGRGERRPWPAAAEETTPVPRRGLLESDEVAPRS
;
A
#
# COMPACT_ATOMS: atom_id res chain seq x y z
N MET A 1 -28.19 0.79 11.32
CA MET A 1 -27.92 1.72 10.20
C MET A 1 -26.59 2.47 10.32
N ALA A 2 -26.25 3.06 11.48
CA ALA A 2 -25.02 3.84 11.64
C ALA A 2 -23.72 3.15 11.18
N LEU A 3 -23.53 1.86 11.52
CA LEU A 3 -22.33 1.10 11.11
C LEU A 3 -22.20 0.94 9.58
N LEU A 4 -23.33 0.71 8.89
CA LEU A 4 -23.33 0.57 7.42
C LEU A 4 -22.98 1.90 6.74
N VAL A 5 -23.54 3.00 7.23
CA VAL A 5 -23.23 4.35 6.74
C VAL A 5 -21.75 4.68 6.97
N ALA A 6 -21.22 4.34 8.14
CA ALA A 6 -19.80 4.54 8.44
C ALA A 6 -18.89 3.76 7.49
N ILE A 7 -19.18 2.48 7.24
CA ILE A 7 -18.41 1.64 6.30
C ILE A 7 -18.49 2.20 4.88
N ALA A 8 -19.65 2.67 4.43
CA ALA A 8 -19.82 3.28 3.12
C ALA A 8 -19.03 4.59 2.99
N LEU A 9 -19.08 5.46 4.01
CA LEU A 9 -18.31 6.71 4.04
C LEU A 9 -16.81 6.44 4.00
N VAL A 10 -16.34 5.49 4.81
CA VAL A 10 -14.95 5.03 4.82
C VAL A 10 -14.54 4.57 3.43
N TYR A 11 -15.34 3.73 2.77
CA TYR A 11 -15.04 3.26 1.42
C TYR A 11 -14.86 4.41 0.43
N VAL A 12 -15.75 5.41 0.43
CA VAL A 12 -15.63 6.59 -0.45
C VAL A 12 -14.33 7.36 -0.19
N VAL A 13 -14.01 7.63 1.08
CA VAL A 13 -12.76 8.33 1.44
C VAL A 13 -11.54 7.53 0.97
N MET A 14 -11.55 6.22 1.15
CA MET A 14 -10.44 5.35 0.74
C MET A 14 -10.25 5.28 -0.77
N VAL A 15 -11.34 5.22 -1.54
CA VAL A 15 -11.28 5.31 -3.00
C VAL A 15 -10.67 6.64 -3.43
N ALA A 16 -11.00 7.74 -2.75
CA ALA A 16 -10.39 9.04 -3.01
C ALA A 16 -8.89 9.07 -2.63
N THR A 17 -8.49 8.40 -1.55
CA THR A 17 -7.08 8.31 -1.11
C THR A 17 -6.23 7.50 -2.10
N PHE A 18 -6.66 6.29 -2.47
CA PHE A 18 -5.86 5.38 -3.27
C PHE A 18 -6.04 5.53 -4.78
N ARG A 19 -7.04 6.31 -5.22
CA ARG A 19 -7.44 6.40 -6.64
C ARG A 19 -7.66 5.03 -7.31
N SER A 20 -8.02 4.03 -6.51
CA SER A 20 -8.23 2.64 -6.90
C SER A 20 -9.46 2.11 -6.20
N LEU A 21 -10.27 1.32 -6.91
CA LEU A 21 -11.48 0.69 -6.36
C LEU A 21 -11.18 -0.65 -5.68
N ILE A 22 -10.13 -1.34 -6.14
CA ILE A 22 -9.81 -2.70 -5.67
C ILE A 22 -9.08 -2.65 -4.32
N GLN A 23 -8.15 -1.71 -4.14
CA GLN A 23 -7.36 -1.61 -2.91
C GLN A 23 -8.21 -1.34 -1.66
N PRO A 24 -9.16 -0.38 -1.66
CA PRO A 24 -10.10 -0.19 -0.55
C PRO A 24 -11.00 -1.40 -0.30
N LEU A 25 -11.42 -2.10 -1.37
CA LEU A 25 -12.30 -3.25 -1.25
C LEU A 25 -11.62 -4.39 -0.46
N ILE A 26 -10.34 -4.64 -0.73
CA ILE A 26 -9.51 -5.61 0.01
C ILE A 26 -9.50 -5.27 1.51
N LEU A 27 -9.42 -3.98 1.86
CA LEU A 27 -9.43 -3.55 3.25
C LEU A 27 -10.80 -3.66 3.89
N LEU A 28 -11.87 -3.44 3.14
CA LEU A 28 -13.24 -3.60 3.65
C LEU A 28 -13.52 -5.05 4.08
N VAL A 29 -12.91 -6.03 3.41
CA VAL A 29 -13.01 -7.45 3.79
C VAL A 29 -12.38 -7.72 5.16
N SER A 30 -11.39 -6.93 5.60
CA SER A 30 -10.75 -7.10 6.92
C SER A 30 -11.57 -6.54 8.10
N VAL A 31 -12.46 -5.57 7.84
CA VAL A 31 -13.31 -4.93 8.86
C VAL A 31 -14.24 -5.91 9.59
N PRO A 32 -14.99 -6.82 8.92
CA PRO A 32 -15.84 -7.78 9.63
C PRO A 32 -15.03 -8.70 10.55
N PHE A 33 -13.79 -9.04 10.20
CA PHE A 33 -12.92 -9.83 11.08
C PHE A 33 -12.53 -9.08 12.36
N ALA A 34 -12.31 -7.77 12.27
CA ALA A 34 -12.13 -6.94 13.47
C ALA A 34 -13.39 -6.96 14.36
N GLY A 35 -14.56 -6.90 13.73
CA GLY A 35 -15.85 -7.04 14.41
C GLY A 35 -16.01 -8.39 15.13
N VAL A 36 -15.60 -9.48 14.50
CA VAL A 36 -15.60 -10.82 15.13
C VAL A 36 -14.72 -10.83 16.39
N GLY A 37 -13.52 -10.24 16.34
CA GLY A 37 -12.64 -10.13 17.51
C GLY A 37 -13.23 -9.30 18.64
N ALA A 38 -13.90 -8.19 18.31
CA ALA A 38 -14.61 -7.37 19.28
C ALA A 38 -15.76 -8.11 19.95
N ILE A 39 -16.58 -8.83 19.17
CA ILE A 39 -17.70 -9.62 19.70
C ILE A 39 -17.15 -10.77 20.57
N ALA A 40 -16.11 -11.47 20.11
CA ALA A 40 -15.48 -12.54 20.87
C ALA A 40 -14.96 -12.04 22.24
N ALA A 41 -14.34 -10.86 22.28
CA ALA A 41 -13.89 -10.26 23.54
C ALA A 41 -15.05 -9.91 24.48
N LEU A 42 -16.16 -9.37 23.96
CA LEU A 42 -17.35 -9.11 24.77
C LEU A 42 -17.94 -10.39 25.36
N VAL A 43 -18.02 -11.46 24.57
CA VAL A 43 -18.52 -12.78 25.01
C VAL A 43 -17.60 -13.37 26.08
N LEU A 44 -16.28 -13.32 25.87
CA LEU A 44 -15.30 -13.82 26.83
C LEU A 44 -15.36 -13.05 28.16
N THR A 45 -15.56 -11.74 28.09
CA THR A 45 -15.65 -10.86 29.27
C THR A 45 -17.08 -10.77 29.83
N LYS A 46 -18.03 -11.55 29.29
CA LYS A 46 -19.47 -11.57 29.66
C LYS A 46 -20.08 -10.17 29.79
N THR A 47 -19.69 -9.26 28.90
CA THR A 47 -20.13 -7.86 28.94
C THR A 47 -21.24 -7.64 27.92
N PRO A 48 -22.34 -6.94 28.26
CA PRO A 48 -23.48 -6.79 27.37
C PRO A 48 -23.16 -5.92 26.15
N LEU A 49 -23.79 -6.27 25.02
CA LEU A 49 -23.85 -5.45 23.82
C LEU A 49 -24.87 -4.33 24.02
N GLY A 50 -24.38 -3.13 24.32
CA GLY A 50 -25.18 -1.92 24.44
C GLY A 50 -24.67 -0.77 23.55
N VAL A 51 -25.21 0.42 23.78
CA VAL A 51 -24.80 1.65 23.09
C VAL A 51 -23.28 1.92 23.21
N PRO A 52 -22.64 1.76 24.40
CA PRO A 52 -21.21 2.04 24.52
C PRO A 52 -20.32 1.09 23.71
N SER A 53 -20.69 -0.20 23.61
CA SER A 53 -20.00 -1.15 22.74
C SER A 53 -20.19 -0.82 21.25
N MET A 54 -21.34 -0.26 20.84
CA MET A 54 -21.54 0.20 19.46
C MET A 54 -20.67 1.41 19.13
N ILE A 55 -20.49 2.34 20.06
CA ILE A 55 -19.56 3.48 19.92
C ILE A 55 -18.12 2.94 19.80
N GLY A 56 -17.75 1.97 20.63
CA GLY A 56 -16.46 1.27 20.52
C GLY A 56 -16.26 0.60 19.16
N ALA A 57 -17.30 -0.04 18.62
CA ALA A 57 -17.25 -0.68 17.30
C ALA A 57 -17.07 0.35 16.17
N LEU A 58 -17.73 1.51 16.27
CA LEU A 58 -17.55 2.62 15.34
C LEU A 58 -16.11 3.15 15.36
N MET A 59 -15.54 3.36 16.55
CA MET A 59 -14.12 3.75 16.69
C MET A 59 -13.17 2.69 16.12
N LEU A 60 -13.46 1.41 16.39
CA LEU A 60 -12.66 0.30 15.91
C LEU A 60 -12.56 0.30 14.37
N VAL A 61 -13.65 0.57 13.66
CA VAL A 61 -13.62 0.67 12.19
C VAL A 61 -12.58 1.70 11.74
N GLY A 62 -12.57 2.89 12.34
CA GLY A 62 -11.59 3.93 12.02
C GLY A 62 -10.15 3.50 12.29
N ILE A 63 -9.89 2.94 13.48
CA ILE A 63 -8.54 2.53 13.89
C ILE A 63 -8.00 1.43 12.95
N VAL A 64 -8.82 0.43 12.65
CA VAL A 64 -8.46 -0.67 11.75
C VAL A 64 -8.13 -0.16 10.36
N VAL A 65 -8.96 0.76 9.85
CA VAL A 65 -8.80 1.34 8.52
C VAL A 65 -7.57 2.24 8.45
N THR A 66 -7.34 3.12 9.42
CA THR A 66 -6.11 3.93 9.46
C THR A 66 -4.88 3.06 9.46
N ASN A 67 -4.90 1.96 10.22
CA ASN A 67 -3.84 0.99 10.14
C ASN A 67 -3.74 0.45 8.71
N ALA A 68 -4.77 -0.21 8.18
CA ALA A 68 -4.74 -0.76 6.84
C ALA A 68 -4.26 0.21 5.73
N ILE A 69 -4.68 1.49 5.80
CA ILE A 69 -4.30 2.54 4.85
C ILE A 69 -2.78 2.70 4.79
N VAL A 70 -2.12 2.86 5.94
CA VAL A 70 -0.66 3.08 6.00
C VAL A 70 0.13 1.92 5.36
N LEU A 71 -0.42 0.70 5.37
CA LEU A 71 0.24 -0.47 4.72
C LEU A 71 0.14 -0.41 3.22
N ILE A 72 -1.07 -0.25 2.72
CA ILE A 72 -1.29 -0.19 1.28
C ILE A 72 -0.56 1.01 0.69
N ASP A 73 -0.59 2.16 1.38
CA ASP A 73 0.13 3.35 0.94
C ASP A 73 1.64 3.08 0.83
N LEU A 74 2.24 2.45 1.83
CA LEU A 74 3.66 2.12 1.79
C LEU A 74 3.99 1.11 0.68
N ILE A 75 3.17 0.09 0.48
CA ILE A 75 3.35 -0.89 -0.61
C ILE A 75 3.26 -0.18 -1.96
N ASN A 76 2.25 0.69 -2.16
CA ASN A 76 2.11 1.49 -3.37
C ASN A 76 3.32 2.41 -3.59
N GLN A 77 3.86 3.03 -2.55
CA GLN A 77 5.08 3.83 -2.68
C GLN A 77 6.29 2.99 -3.12
N TYR A 78 6.41 1.74 -2.69
CA TYR A 78 7.45 0.83 -3.20
C TYR A 78 7.18 0.38 -4.63
N ARG A 79 5.90 0.21 -5.01
CA ARG A 79 5.48 -0.08 -6.39
C ARG A 79 5.83 1.05 -7.34
N ASP A 80 5.59 2.29 -6.94
CA ASP A 80 5.92 3.49 -7.72
C ASP A 80 7.44 3.67 -7.92
N ARG A 81 8.25 3.08 -7.02
CA ARG A 81 9.72 3.01 -7.15
C ARG A 81 10.18 1.85 -8.05
N GLY A 82 9.27 1.15 -8.72
CA GLY A 82 9.58 0.08 -9.67
C GLY A 82 9.99 -1.25 -9.04
N ARG A 83 9.71 -1.47 -7.74
CA ARG A 83 9.94 -2.78 -7.10
C ARG A 83 8.88 -3.78 -7.55
N SER A 84 9.26 -5.06 -7.60
CA SER A 84 8.32 -6.17 -7.82
C SER A 84 7.27 -6.21 -6.70
N ILE A 85 6.07 -6.74 -6.97
CA ILE A 85 5.02 -6.87 -5.94
C ILE A 85 5.52 -7.61 -4.70
N ASP A 86 6.24 -8.71 -4.91
CA ASP A 86 6.69 -9.55 -3.80
C ASP A 86 7.71 -8.80 -2.91
N ASP A 87 8.63 -8.05 -3.51
CA ASP A 87 9.59 -7.21 -2.78
C ASP A 87 8.88 -6.05 -2.06
N ALA A 88 7.95 -5.38 -2.74
CA ALA A 88 7.21 -4.24 -2.20
C ALA A 88 6.35 -4.63 -0.99
N VAL A 89 5.69 -5.79 -1.06
CA VAL A 89 4.87 -6.31 0.05
C VAL A 89 5.75 -6.75 1.20
N GLN A 90 6.88 -7.43 0.93
CA GLN A 90 7.75 -7.91 1.99
C GLN A 90 8.44 -6.77 2.74
N GLU A 91 8.95 -5.77 2.02
CA GLU A 91 9.61 -4.61 2.62
C GLU A 91 8.58 -3.68 3.30
N GLY A 92 7.43 -3.46 2.65
CA GLY A 92 6.32 -2.68 3.21
C GLY A 92 5.76 -3.30 4.50
N ALA A 93 5.57 -4.62 4.54
CA ALA A 93 5.13 -5.32 5.75
C ALA A 93 6.17 -5.23 6.87
N ARG A 94 7.48 -5.38 6.56
CA ARG A 94 8.57 -5.28 7.53
C ARG A 94 8.67 -3.90 8.18
N HIS A 95 8.62 -2.84 7.38
CA HIS A 95 8.71 -1.47 7.89
C HIS A 95 7.50 -1.06 8.72
N ARG A 96 6.33 -1.66 8.49
CA ARG A 96 5.09 -1.27 9.15
C ARG A 96 4.80 -2.01 10.45
N LEU A 97 5.36 -3.20 10.65
CA LEU A 97 5.25 -3.97 11.90
C LEU A 97 5.48 -3.09 13.13
N ARG A 98 6.54 -2.27 13.12
CA ARG A 98 6.91 -1.39 14.24
C ARG A 98 5.84 -0.32 14.51
N PRO A 99 5.45 0.53 13.52
CA PRO A 99 4.35 1.48 13.69
C PRO A 99 3.01 0.86 14.12
N ILE A 100 2.59 -0.25 13.50
CA ILE A 100 1.32 -0.91 13.84
C ILE A 100 1.31 -1.38 15.29
N VAL A 101 2.37 -2.07 15.70
CA VAL A 101 2.46 -2.61 17.05
C VAL A 101 2.53 -1.46 18.06
N MET A 102 3.26 -0.38 17.73
CA MET A 102 3.31 0.82 18.57
C MET A 102 1.92 1.44 18.79
N THR A 103 1.14 1.66 17.73
CA THR A 103 -0.20 2.25 17.87
C THR A 103 -1.15 1.30 18.59
N ALA A 104 -1.10 0.01 18.27
CA ALA A 104 -1.92 -1.01 18.94
C ALA A 104 -1.64 -1.06 20.44
N LEU A 105 -0.35 -1.13 20.83
CA LEU A 105 0.05 -1.13 22.24
C LEU A 105 -0.35 0.16 22.95
N ALA A 106 -0.16 1.32 22.32
CA ALA A 106 -0.55 2.59 22.89
C ALA A 106 -2.07 2.64 23.19
N THR A 107 -2.91 2.22 22.24
CA THR A 107 -4.37 2.17 22.43
C THR A 107 -4.77 1.15 23.49
N VAL A 108 -4.17 -0.04 23.48
CA VAL A 108 -4.46 -1.07 24.49
C VAL A 108 -4.08 -0.60 25.89
N LEU A 109 -2.89 -0.01 26.07
CA LEU A 109 -2.44 0.49 27.37
C LEU A 109 -3.29 1.69 27.85
N ALA A 110 -3.71 2.56 26.93
CA ALA A 110 -4.61 3.68 27.26
C ALA A 110 -5.99 3.20 27.73
N LEU A 111 -6.52 2.12 27.14
CA LEU A 111 -7.86 1.59 27.44
C LEU A 111 -7.86 0.46 28.47
N ALA A 112 -6.71 -0.13 28.79
CA ALA A 112 -6.57 -1.22 29.76
C ALA A 112 -7.19 -0.92 31.14
N PRO A 113 -6.89 0.21 31.82
CA PRO A 113 -7.48 0.48 33.14
C PRO A 113 -9.00 0.64 33.08
N MET A 114 -9.52 1.15 31.95
CA MET A 114 -10.94 1.34 31.68
C MET A 114 -11.66 0.00 31.45
N GLY A 115 -11.04 -0.92 30.69
CA GLY A 115 -11.57 -2.27 30.46
C GLY A 115 -11.54 -3.16 31.70
N LEU A 116 -10.55 -2.97 32.57
CA LEU A 116 -10.46 -3.65 33.87
C LEU A 116 -11.45 -3.10 34.91
N GLY A 117 -12.11 -1.97 34.63
CA GLY A 117 -13.07 -1.35 35.55
C GLY A 117 -12.42 -0.69 36.77
N LEU A 118 -11.14 -0.31 36.66
CA LEU A 118 -10.39 0.38 37.72
C LEU A 118 -10.76 1.87 37.81
N SER A 119 -11.54 2.38 36.84
CA SER A 119 -12.02 3.76 36.79
C SER A 119 -13.28 3.96 37.65
N GLY A 120 -13.10 4.53 38.85
CA GLY A 120 -14.21 4.94 39.71
C GLY A 120 -15.13 5.95 39.01
N GLY A 121 -16.43 5.65 38.94
CA GLY A 121 -17.49 6.57 38.50
C GLY A 121 -18.14 6.31 37.14
N GLY A 122 -17.60 5.41 36.30
CA GLY A 122 -18.12 5.19 34.94
C GLY A 122 -18.00 3.76 34.40
N VAL A 123 -17.73 2.78 35.26
CA VAL A 123 -17.38 1.39 34.86
C VAL A 123 -18.41 0.78 33.90
N PHE A 124 -19.71 1.02 34.09
CA PHE A 124 -20.76 0.41 33.26
C PHE A 124 -20.78 0.88 31.80
N ILE A 125 -20.36 2.12 31.54
CA ILE A 125 -20.36 2.71 30.18
C ILE A 125 -18.99 2.52 29.53
N SER A 126 -17.94 2.73 30.32
CA SER A 126 -16.57 2.76 29.85
C SER A 126 -15.99 1.38 29.55
N LYS A 127 -16.38 0.36 30.34
CA LYS A 127 -15.86 -1.01 30.21
C LYS A 127 -16.26 -1.70 28.89
N PRO A 128 -17.54 -1.73 28.46
CA PRO A 128 -17.91 -2.38 27.19
C PRO A 128 -17.24 -1.72 25.98
N LEU A 129 -17.09 -0.39 26.00
CA LEU A 129 -16.39 0.36 24.95
C LEU A 129 -14.92 -0.05 24.87
N ALA A 130 -14.22 -0.05 26.01
CA ALA A 130 -12.80 -0.41 26.07
C ALA A 130 -12.55 -1.86 25.63
N ILE A 131 -13.39 -2.80 26.07
CA ILE A 131 -13.28 -4.22 25.71
C ILE A 131 -13.45 -4.44 24.20
N VAL A 132 -14.44 -3.76 23.58
CA VAL A 132 -14.65 -3.83 22.12
C VAL A 132 -13.44 -3.35 21.36
N VAL A 133 -12.89 -2.19 21.75
CA VAL A 133 -11.74 -1.62 21.05
C VAL A 133 -10.51 -2.49 21.25
N ILE A 134 -10.20 -2.93 22.48
CA ILE A 134 -9.04 -3.79 22.76
C ILE A 134 -9.15 -5.12 22.02
N GLY A 135 -10.28 -5.83 22.17
CA GLY A 135 -10.48 -7.14 21.56
C GLY A 135 -10.49 -7.09 20.04
N GLY A 136 -11.20 -6.09 19.51
CA GLY A 136 -11.23 -5.83 18.09
C GLY A 136 -9.86 -5.48 17.53
N LEU A 137 -9.11 -4.60 18.19
CA LEU A 137 -7.80 -4.13 17.75
C LEU A 137 -6.74 -5.22 17.78
N VAL A 138 -6.70 -6.05 18.84
CA VAL A 138 -5.76 -7.16 18.93
C VAL A 138 -6.02 -8.17 17.81
N SER A 139 -7.27 -8.58 17.65
CA SER A 139 -7.67 -9.52 16.60
C SER A 139 -7.41 -8.94 15.21
N SER A 140 -7.81 -7.69 14.97
CA SER A 140 -7.63 -7.02 13.68
C SER A 140 -6.18 -6.78 13.36
N THR A 141 -5.34 -6.46 14.34
CA THR A 141 -3.92 -6.17 14.12
C THR A 141 -3.19 -7.44 13.68
N LEU A 142 -3.43 -8.55 14.38
CA LEU A 142 -2.89 -9.85 14.01
C LEU A 142 -3.39 -10.29 12.63
N LEU A 143 -4.70 -10.17 12.37
CA LEU A 143 -5.25 -10.51 11.06
C LEU A 143 -4.74 -9.57 9.97
N THR A 144 -4.70 -8.25 10.16
CA THR A 144 -4.27 -7.29 9.13
C THR A 144 -2.82 -7.52 8.73
N LEU A 145 -1.95 -7.88 9.67
CA LEU A 145 -0.54 -8.18 9.41
C LEU A 145 -0.32 -9.41 8.52
N ILE A 146 -1.27 -10.35 8.51
CA ILE A 146 -1.18 -11.59 7.72
C ILE A 146 -2.09 -11.50 6.48
N LEU A 147 -3.33 -11.08 6.67
CA LEU A 147 -4.41 -11.07 5.70
C LEU A 147 -4.19 -10.02 4.61
N VAL A 148 -3.74 -8.81 4.97
CA VAL A 148 -3.52 -7.75 3.97
C VAL A 148 -2.39 -8.09 2.99
N PRO A 149 -1.18 -8.50 3.42
CA PRO A 149 -0.13 -8.86 2.45
C PRO A 149 -0.52 -10.08 1.60
N VAL A 150 -1.24 -11.05 2.17
CA VAL A 150 -1.73 -12.22 1.41
C VAL A 150 -2.81 -11.83 0.39
N LEU A 151 -3.81 -11.03 0.75
CA LEU A 151 -4.81 -10.60 -0.23
C LEU A 151 -4.21 -9.69 -1.30
N TYR A 152 -3.31 -8.79 -0.92
CA TYR A 152 -2.66 -7.90 -1.89
C TYR A 152 -1.85 -8.70 -2.93
N THR A 153 -1.02 -9.66 -2.49
CA THR A 153 -0.26 -10.52 -3.41
C THR A 153 -1.16 -11.42 -4.26
N LEU A 154 -2.26 -11.94 -3.71
CA LEU A 154 -3.22 -12.75 -4.47
C LEU A 154 -3.96 -11.93 -5.54
N VAL A 155 -4.36 -10.71 -5.24
CA VAL A 155 -5.15 -9.88 -6.15
C VAL A 155 -4.25 -9.19 -7.18
N GLU A 156 -3.18 -8.53 -6.75
CA GLU A 156 -2.30 -7.80 -7.65
C GLU A 156 -1.25 -8.71 -8.32
N GLY A 157 -0.78 -9.76 -7.65
CA GLY A 157 0.18 -10.71 -8.23
C GLY A 157 -0.40 -11.51 -9.40
N VAL A 158 -1.72 -11.68 -9.48
CA VAL A 158 -2.40 -12.25 -10.65
C VAL A 158 -2.40 -11.29 -11.84
N GLY A 159 -2.43 -9.97 -11.60
CA GLY A 159 -2.31 -8.94 -12.62
C GLY A 159 -0.91 -8.90 -13.23
N GLU A 160 0.13 -8.89 -12.40
CA GLU A 160 1.53 -8.78 -12.87
C GLU A 160 1.97 -9.98 -13.70
N ARG A 161 1.57 -11.20 -13.29
CA ARG A 161 1.84 -12.42 -14.05
C ARG A 161 1.18 -12.42 -15.44
N ARG A 162 0.11 -11.65 -15.63
CA ARG A 162 -0.57 -11.49 -16.92
C ARG A 162 0.14 -10.49 -17.80
N ASP A 163 0.58 -9.35 -17.26
CA ASP A 163 1.28 -8.31 -18.03
C ASP A 163 2.68 -8.76 -18.45
N VAL A 164 3.45 -9.39 -17.56
CA VAL A 164 4.76 -9.97 -17.90
C VAL A 164 4.62 -11.05 -18.99
N ARG A 165 3.56 -11.88 -18.92
CA ARG A 165 3.27 -12.85 -20.00
C ARG A 165 2.86 -12.18 -21.29
N ARG A 166 2.18 -11.02 -21.24
CA ARG A 166 1.71 -10.30 -22.43
C ARG A 166 2.87 -9.60 -23.13
N GLU A 167 3.77 -9.00 -22.39
CA GLU A 167 5.03 -8.42 -22.89
C GLU A 167 5.95 -9.49 -23.48
N GLN A 168 6.10 -10.64 -22.80
CA GLN A 168 6.86 -11.77 -23.36
C GLN A 168 6.22 -12.34 -24.64
N ARG A 169 4.88 -12.36 -24.73
CA ARG A 169 4.16 -12.76 -25.96
C ARG A 169 4.36 -11.76 -27.09
N LEU A 170 4.31 -10.46 -26.79
CA LEU A 170 4.60 -9.40 -27.76
C LEU A 170 6.05 -9.43 -28.23
N ALA A 171 7.01 -9.57 -27.30
CA ALA A 171 8.43 -9.68 -27.63
C ALA A 171 8.70 -10.87 -28.57
N LYS A 172 8.11 -12.04 -28.29
CA LYS A 172 8.20 -13.22 -29.18
C LYS A 172 7.59 -13.01 -30.57
N HIS A 173 6.55 -12.17 -30.71
CA HIS A 173 5.95 -11.87 -32.02
C HIS A 173 6.74 -10.80 -32.80
N LEU A 174 7.47 -9.93 -32.11
CA LEU A 174 8.26 -8.86 -32.73
C LEU A 174 9.67 -9.32 -33.13
N GLU A 175 10.23 -10.32 -32.47
CA GLU A 175 11.53 -10.94 -32.83
C GLU A 175 11.66 -11.37 -34.31
N PRO A 176 10.69 -12.09 -34.92
CA PRO A 176 10.81 -12.49 -36.33
C PRO A 176 10.80 -11.30 -37.32
N ALA A 177 10.16 -10.18 -36.96
CA ALA A 177 10.10 -8.98 -37.80
C ALA A 177 11.39 -8.13 -37.73
N VAL A 178 12.05 -8.10 -36.57
CA VAL A 178 13.31 -7.35 -36.38
C VAL A 178 14.51 -8.14 -36.93
N VAL A 179 14.51 -9.47 -36.78
CA VAL A 179 15.56 -10.36 -37.32
C VAL A 179 15.51 -10.43 -38.85
N SER A 180 14.32 -10.42 -39.45
CA SER A 180 14.15 -10.40 -40.92
C SER A 180 14.60 -9.07 -41.54
N ARG A 181 14.25 -7.92 -40.93
CA ARG A 181 14.77 -6.59 -41.34
C ARG A 181 16.29 -6.47 -41.20
N ARG A 182 16.87 -7.02 -40.11
CA ARG A 182 18.33 -7.03 -39.91
C ARG A 182 19.07 -7.95 -40.88
N ARG A 183 18.45 -9.02 -41.37
CA ARG A 183 19.03 -9.89 -42.42
C ARG A 183 18.92 -9.26 -43.81
N SER A 184 17.79 -8.63 -44.12
CA SER A 184 17.60 -7.91 -45.38
C SER A 184 18.55 -6.72 -45.53
N GLY A 185 18.77 -5.92 -44.49
CA GLY A 185 19.69 -4.76 -44.54
C GLY A 185 21.19 -5.09 -44.37
N ARG A 186 21.58 -6.36 -44.23
CA ARG A 186 22.99 -6.78 -44.08
C ARG A 186 23.60 -7.32 -45.37
N GLY A 187 22.80 -7.62 -46.38
CA GLY A 187 23.26 -8.03 -47.72
C GLY A 187 23.73 -6.88 -48.62
N GLU A 188 23.41 -5.63 -48.29
CA GLU A 188 23.72 -4.44 -49.10
C GLU A 188 24.78 -3.52 -48.51
N ARG A 189 25.57 -3.99 -47.53
CA ARG A 189 26.78 -3.28 -47.13
C ARG A 189 27.83 -3.49 -48.22
N ARG A 190 27.73 -2.66 -49.27
CA ARG A 190 28.83 -2.44 -50.21
C ARG A 190 30.08 -2.13 -49.39
N PRO A 191 31.23 -2.75 -49.70
CA PRO A 191 32.49 -2.41 -49.05
C PRO A 191 32.66 -0.90 -49.11
N TRP A 192 32.88 -0.29 -47.95
CA TRP A 192 33.19 1.13 -47.85
C TRP A 192 34.37 1.43 -48.78
N PRO A 193 34.23 2.28 -49.82
CA PRO A 193 35.33 2.58 -50.70
C PRO A 193 36.37 3.36 -49.90
N ALA A 194 37.46 2.69 -49.55
CA ALA A 194 38.68 3.31 -49.08
C ALA A 194 39.31 4.07 -50.27
N ALA A 195 38.92 5.33 -50.46
CA ALA A 195 39.70 6.40 -51.10
C ALA A 195 38.75 7.50 -51.58
N ALA A 196 38.68 8.59 -50.81
CA ALA A 196 38.50 9.95 -51.32
C ALA A 196 38.80 10.88 -50.15
N GLU A 197 40.08 11.23 -50.03
CA GLU A 197 40.50 12.45 -49.39
C GLU A 197 39.73 13.61 -50.01
N GLU A 198 39.05 14.43 -49.22
CA GLU A 198 38.85 15.85 -49.52
C GLU A 198 38.29 16.58 -48.29
N THR A 199 39.22 17.24 -47.61
CA THR A 199 39.12 18.50 -46.87
C THR A 199 37.73 19.06 -46.54
N THR A 200 37.43 19.21 -45.26
CA THR A 200 36.64 20.36 -44.77
C THR A 200 37.32 20.93 -43.51
N PRO A 201 37.61 22.24 -43.45
CA PRO A 201 38.35 22.83 -42.34
C PRO A 201 37.43 22.99 -41.12
N VAL A 202 37.95 22.62 -39.95
CA VAL A 202 37.37 22.96 -38.65
C VAL A 202 37.56 24.47 -38.42
N PRO A 203 36.51 25.28 -38.24
CA PRO A 203 36.69 26.67 -37.85
C PRO A 203 36.98 26.72 -36.34
N ARG A 204 38.23 27.06 -35.99
CA ARG A 204 38.56 27.59 -34.66
C ARG A 204 38.04 29.02 -34.57
N ARG A 205 37.10 29.26 -33.66
CA ARG A 205 36.98 30.56 -32.97
C ARG A 205 37.23 30.33 -31.48
N GLY A 206 38.44 30.69 -31.04
CA GLY A 206 38.56 31.45 -29.79
C GLY A 206 37.87 32.81 -30.01
N LEU A 207 37.44 33.53 -28.99
CA LEU A 207 38.14 33.96 -27.80
C LEU A 207 37.06 34.56 -26.86
N LEU A 208 37.31 34.48 -25.55
CA LEU A 208 37.16 35.54 -24.53
C LEU A 208 35.85 36.36 -24.58
N GLU A 209 35.00 36.35 -23.55
CA GLU A 209 35.12 37.20 -22.35
C GLU A 209 34.12 36.65 -21.32
N SER A 210 34.55 36.20 -20.14
CA SER A 210 34.58 36.95 -18.87
C SER A 210 33.24 37.53 -18.41
N ASP A 211 33.05 37.37 -17.10
CA ASP A 211 32.01 37.96 -16.25
C ASP A 211 30.62 37.30 -16.35
N GLU A 212 30.24 36.52 -15.34
CA GLU A 212 29.59 37.16 -14.18
C GLU A 212 29.42 36.17 -13.02
N VAL A 213 29.98 36.58 -11.89
CA VAL A 213 29.84 36.02 -10.55
C VAL A 213 28.50 36.49 -9.97
N ALA A 214 27.68 35.59 -9.43
CA ALA A 214 26.89 35.86 -8.22
C ALA A 214 26.21 34.60 -7.67
N PRO A 215 26.46 34.20 -6.41
CA PRO A 215 25.55 33.38 -5.64
C PRO A 215 24.56 34.30 -4.90
N ARG A 216 23.25 33.96 -4.92
CA ARG A 216 22.26 34.57 -4.02
C ARG A 216 21.72 33.52 -3.06
N SER A 217 22.14 33.71 -1.81
CA SER A 217 21.41 33.57 -0.54
C SER A 217 20.04 32.90 -0.59
#